data_AF-R9MXM8-F1
#
_entry.id   AF-R9MXM8-F1
#
_cell.length_a   1.000
_cell.length_b   1.000
_cell.length_c   1.000
_cell.angle_alpha   90.00
_cell.angle_beta   90.00
_cell.angle_gamma   90.00
#
_symmetry.space_group_name_H-M   'P 1'
#
loop_
_entity.id
_entity.type
_entity.pdbx_description
1 polymer ?
#
loop_
_entity_poly.entity_id
_entity_poly.type
_entity_poly.pdbx_seq_one_letter_code
_entity_poly.pdbx_strand_id
1 'polypeptide(L)'
;MYCRLTLLKLEIKRFVGMLPFVLLETLLFGLIAVGVGIYASKAVYADKVIGKIKAGVVVEGEELMTKMLVQFVQSMDSLEGTVSLELLSEGEARKQVEKGELYGAVIIPDGMVDSILSGENLSPSILLGDGYNQAETLVFAQLAQAGAKLLTTAQAGIYAADAFCMEKGMQDRLQQTEDYLNEAYLGYALGRASVFHREEVTAIKGTSFSDYYGISFVFAFLSFAGLSFGRYVQVKACSRKKMLCLKRLFTGEQYLIETGAFAFVFSFFGMLVSLPVFFILSHSKDSTFQAAGTWFFLTGMWLVLACFLKMLIQITGNSAGGIGVCFMVLLAFIFASGGFLPPAFLPVWMEQAGSRFFYRGWMEKTGMFLQGRIGSGAVLELIVQLVLFLIVGVLAAKVRKAAEK
;
A
#
# COMPACT_ATOMS: atom_id res chain seq x y z
N MET A 1 -36.21 1.13 36.67
CA MET A 1 -34.87 1.76 36.77
C MET A 1 -33.81 0.80 37.34
N TYR A 2 -34.04 0.16 38.49
CA TYR A 2 -33.09 -0.78 39.12
C TYR A 2 -32.59 -1.90 38.19
N CYS A 3 -33.49 -2.64 37.51
CA CYS A 3 -33.09 -3.69 36.56
C CYS A 3 -32.18 -3.20 35.42
N ARG A 4 -32.37 -1.96 34.91
CA ARG A 4 -31.57 -1.41 33.80
C ARG A 4 -30.12 -1.15 34.24
N LEU A 5 -29.94 -0.53 35.41
CA LEU A 5 -28.63 -0.27 35.99
C LEU A 5 -27.91 -1.56 36.39
N THR A 6 -28.62 -2.53 36.94
CA THR A 6 -28.04 -3.84 37.27
C THR A 6 -27.57 -4.57 36.00
N LEU A 7 -28.35 -4.55 34.92
CA LEU A 7 -27.94 -5.14 33.64
C LEU A 7 -26.71 -4.45 33.05
N LEU A 8 -26.68 -3.11 33.04
CA LEU A 8 -25.53 -2.35 32.55
C LEU A 8 -24.25 -2.71 33.32
N LYS A 9 -24.31 -2.73 34.66
CA LYS A 9 -23.17 -3.10 35.51
C LYS A 9 -22.69 -4.54 35.26
N LEU A 10 -23.62 -5.47 35.04
CA LEU A 10 -23.29 -6.86 34.73
C LEU A 10 -22.61 -7.01 33.38
N GLU A 11 -23.09 -6.30 32.33
CA GLU A 11 -22.45 -6.33 31.01
C GLU A 11 -21.07 -5.66 31.04
N ILE A 12 -20.91 -4.52 31.73
CA ILE A 12 -19.59 -3.89 31.89
C ILE A 12 -18.62 -4.86 32.57
N LYS A 13 -19.02 -5.47 33.70
CA LYS A 13 -18.16 -6.43 34.42
C LYS A 13 -17.77 -7.61 33.54
N ARG A 14 -18.71 -8.09 32.71
CA ARG A 14 -18.47 -9.17 31.75
C ARG A 14 -17.45 -8.78 30.69
N PHE A 15 -17.65 -7.65 30.02
CA PHE A 15 -16.74 -7.19 28.97
C PHE A 15 -15.35 -6.87 29.52
N VAL A 16 -15.25 -6.28 30.72
CA VAL A 16 -13.97 -6.05 31.40
C VAL A 16 -13.25 -7.36 31.70
N GLY A 17 -13.96 -8.38 32.17
CA GLY A 17 -13.37 -9.71 32.40
C GLY A 17 -12.89 -10.42 31.12
N MET A 18 -13.39 -10.01 29.95
CA MET A 18 -13.02 -10.57 28.64
C MET A 18 -11.83 -9.86 27.99
N LEU A 19 -11.50 -8.63 28.40
CA LEU A 19 -10.39 -7.85 27.86
C LEU A 19 -9.06 -8.62 27.73
N PRO A 20 -8.56 -9.34 28.76
CA PRO A 20 -7.27 -10.03 28.64
C PRO A 20 -7.30 -11.15 27.60
N PHE A 21 -8.43 -11.87 27.47
CA PHE A 21 -8.59 -12.92 26.47
C PHE A 21 -8.67 -12.35 25.06
N VAL A 22 -9.44 -11.27 24.86
CA VAL A 22 -9.55 -10.58 23.57
C VAL A 22 -8.20 -10.02 23.13
N LEU A 23 -7.44 -9.42 24.04
CA LEU A 23 -6.08 -8.96 23.78
C LEU A 23 -5.19 -10.10 23.31
N LEU A 24 -5.20 -11.23 24.02
CA LEU A 24 -4.38 -12.39 23.69
C LEU A 24 -4.76 -12.99 22.32
N GLU A 25 -6.06 -13.12 22.04
CA GLU A 25 -6.55 -13.59 20.73
C GLU A 25 -6.13 -12.65 19.60
N THR A 26 -6.30 -11.34 19.79
CA THR A 26 -5.96 -10.34 18.76
C THR A 26 -4.45 -10.28 18.53
N LEU A 27 -3.64 -10.38 19.58
CA LEU A 27 -2.18 -10.45 19.48
C LEU A 27 -1.73 -11.73 18.78
N LEU A 28 -2.32 -12.88 19.12
CA LEU A 28 -2.01 -14.15 18.47
C LEU A 28 -2.38 -14.13 17.00
N PHE A 29 -3.55 -13.58 16.66
CA PHE A 29 -3.96 -13.37 15.27
C PHE A 29 -3.01 -12.42 14.53
N GLY A 30 -2.62 -11.30 15.17
CA GLY A 30 -1.65 -10.37 14.62
C GLY A 30 -0.29 -11.01 14.36
N LEU A 31 0.22 -11.82 15.30
CA LEU A 31 1.47 -12.57 15.13
C LEU A 31 1.39 -13.58 14.00
N ILE A 32 0.26 -14.28 13.85
CA ILE A 32 0.04 -15.18 12.73
C ILE A 32 0.00 -14.39 11.42
N ALA A 33 -0.72 -13.26 11.35
CA ALA A 33 -0.80 -12.44 10.15
C ALA A 33 0.58 -11.88 9.74
N VAL A 34 1.39 -11.44 10.72
CA VAL A 34 2.78 -11.02 10.49
C VAL A 34 3.64 -12.20 10.04
N GLY A 35 3.50 -13.37 10.67
CA GLY A 35 4.21 -14.59 10.29
C GLY A 35 3.88 -15.04 8.86
N VAL A 36 2.59 -15.04 8.50
CA VAL A 36 2.10 -15.29 7.13
C VAL A 36 2.60 -14.21 6.19
N GLY A 37 2.63 -12.94 6.59
CA GLY A 37 3.16 -11.84 5.78
C GLY A 37 4.65 -11.99 5.50
N ILE A 38 5.44 -12.35 6.50
CA ILE A 38 6.87 -12.63 6.36
C ILE A 38 7.09 -13.89 5.52
N TYR A 39 6.29 -14.94 5.72
CA TYR A 39 6.41 -16.16 4.96
C TYR A 39 5.95 -16.00 3.52
N ALA A 40 4.89 -15.24 3.25
CA ALA A 40 4.41 -14.92 1.91
C ALA A 40 5.40 -13.99 1.20
N SER A 41 5.93 -12.99 1.91
CA SER A 41 7.02 -12.16 1.42
C SER A 41 8.23 -13.04 1.09
N LYS A 42 8.67 -13.93 1.98
CA LYS A 42 9.72 -14.89 1.65
C LYS A 42 9.29 -15.83 0.52
N ALA A 43 8.09 -16.39 0.44
CA ALA A 43 7.72 -17.27 -0.66
C ALA A 43 7.71 -16.55 -2.03
N VAL A 44 7.40 -15.25 -2.03
CA VAL A 44 7.41 -14.39 -3.23
C VAL A 44 8.81 -13.85 -3.54
N TYR A 45 9.63 -13.59 -2.52
CA TYR A 45 10.94 -12.91 -2.63
C TYR A 45 12.15 -13.80 -2.23
N ALA A 46 11.98 -15.06 -1.83
CA ALA A 46 13.06 -15.92 -1.29
C ALA A 46 14.09 -16.31 -2.33
N ASP A 47 13.76 -16.20 -3.62
CA ASP A 47 14.74 -16.33 -4.71
C ASP A 47 15.05 -14.98 -5.39
N LYS A 48 14.49 -13.88 -4.87
CA LYS A 48 14.51 -12.58 -5.53
C LYS A 48 14.68 -11.45 -4.53
N VAL A 49 15.88 -11.42 -3.94
CA VAL A 49 16.49 -10.11 -3.75
C VAL A 49 16.62 -9.55 -5.16
N ILE A 50 15.96 -8.42 -5.45
CA ILE A 50 16.35 -7.57 -6.58
C ILE A 50 17.75 -7.05 -6.21
N GLY A 51 18.73 -7.95 -6.25
CA GLY A 51 20.13 -7.62 -6.19
C GLY A 51 20.43 -6.97 -7.52
N LYS A 52 21.08 -5.80 -7.47
CA LYS A 52 21.56 -5.03 -8.60
C LYS A 52 21.62 -5.87 -9.87
N ILE A 53 20.80 -5.55 -10.87
CA ILE A 53 20.80 -6.17 -12.19
C ILE A 53 22.22 -6.07 -12.72
N LYS A 54 22.98 -7.16 -12.64
CA LYS A 54 24.33 -7.23 -13.16
C LYS A 54 24.24 -7.50 -14.65
N ALA A 55 24.53 -6.51 -15.47
CA ALA A 55 24.54 -6.64 -16.92
C ALA A 55 25.98 -6.50 -17.42
N GLY A 56 26.43 -7.46 -18.23
CA GLY A 56 27.72 -7.40 -18.88
C GLY A 56 27.64 -6.52 -20.13
N VAL A 57 28.63 -5.66 -20.35
CA VAL A 57 28.82 -4.98 -21.63
C VAL A 57 30.11 -5.51 -22.23
N VAL A 58 29.99 -6.20 -23.37
CA VAL A 58 31.14 -6.69 -24.13
C VAL A 58 31.34 -5.75 -25.29
N VAL A 59 32.51 -5.11 -25.33
CA VAL A 59 32.91 -4.25 -26.44
C VAL A 59 34.22 -4.75 -27.01
N GLU A 60 34.20 -5.13 -28.27
CA GLU A 60 35.39 -5.27 -29.10
C GLU A 60 35.55 -3.92 -29.80
N GLY A 61 36.62 -3.16 -29.48
CA GLY A 61 36.91 -1.84 -30.08
C GLY A 61 36.68 -0.59 -29.19
N GLU A 62 37.59 0.38 -29.34
CA GLU A 62 37.77 1.70 -28.66
C GLU A 62 37.26 1.93 -27.21
N GLU A 63 38.23 2.15 -26.30
CA GLU A 63 38.04 2.39 -24.86
C GLU A 63 37.25 3.65 -24.48
N LEU A 64 37.24 4.69 -25.31
CA LEU A 64 36.88 6.05 -24.86
C LEU A 64 35.35 6.27 -24.86
N MET A 65 34.67 5.85 -25.92
CA MET A 65 33.20 5.89 -26.04
C MET A 65 32.52 4.87 -25.12
N THR A 66 33.16 3.72 -24.94
CA THR A 66 32.73 2.66 -24.00
C THR A 66 32.75 3.14 -22.55
N LYS A 67 33.81 3.85 -22.14
CA LYS A 67 33.90 4.50 -20.83
C LYS A 67 32.81 5.56 -20.65
N MET A 68 32.48 6.34 -21.69
CA MET A 68 31.40 7.33 -21.64
C MET A 68 30.02 6.69 -21.53
N LEU A 69 29.72 5.62 -22.27
CA LEU A 69 28.45 4.87 -22.16
C LEU A 69 28.26 4.25 -20.77
N VAL A 70 29.32 3.65 -20.23
CA VAL A 70 29.29 3.08 -18.87
C VAL A 70 29.10 4.18 -17.82
N GLN A 71 29.81 5.31 -17.94
CA GLN A 71 29.60 6.45 -17.06
C GLN A 71 28.20 7.06 -17.21
N PHE A 72 27.65 7.13 -18.42
CA PHE A 72 26.30 7.63 -18.67
C PHE A 72 25.24 6.78 -17.96
N VAL A 73 25.27 5.45 -18.13
CA VAL A 73 24.31 4.57 -17.45
C VAL A 73 24.51 4.58 -15.93
N GLN A 74 25.75 4.68 -15.44
CA GLN A 74 26.05 4.79 -14.01
C GLN A 74 25.65 6.13 -13.39
N SER A 75 25.58 7.21 -14.16
CA SER A 75 25.23 8.57 -13.69
C SER A 75 23.73 8.88 -13.79
N MET A 76 22.90 7.95 -14.25
CA MET A 76 21.45 8.10 -14.16
C MET A 76 20.98 7.83 -12.72
N ASP A 77 20.57 8.87 -12.00
CA ASP A 77 19.97 8.79 -10.64
C ASP A 77 18.83 7.77 -10.52
N SER A 78 18.16 7.44 -11.63
CA SER A 78 17.07 6.45 -11.69
C SER A 78 17.55 4.99 -11.71
N LEU A 79 18.84 4.75 -11.97
CA LEU A 79 19.47 3.43 -12.03
C LEU A 79 20.52 3.23 -10.93
N GLU A 80 20.89 4.30 -10.22
CA GLU A 80 21.81 4.29 -9.09
C GLU A 80 21.29 3.31 -8.02
N GLY A 81 21.97 2.17 -7.87
CA GLY A 81 21.61 1.12 -6.94
C GLY A 81 20.80 -0.06 -7.51
N THR A 82 20.34 -0.01 -8.76
CA THR A 82 19.53 -1.07 -9.39
C THR A 82 20.23 -1.83 -10.52
N VAL A 83 21.22 -1.25 -11.20
CA VAL A 83 21.97 -1.91 -12.30
C VAL A 83 23.47 -1.77 -12.06
N SER A 84 24.25 -2.86 -12.18
CA SER A 84 25.73 -2.79 -12.23
C SER A 84 26.22 -3.28 -13.59
N LEU A 85 26.91 -2.39 -14.31
CA LEU A 85 27.53 -2.72 -15.59
C LEU A 85 28.97 -3.17 -15.36
N GLU A 86 29.32 -4.35 -15.84
CA GLU A 86 30.70 -4.86 -15.85
C GLU A 86 31.18 -5.01 -17.30
N LEU A 87 32.36 -4.45 -17.58
CA LEU A 87 33.05 -4.60 -18.87
C LEU A 87 33.73 -5.97 -18.89
N LEU A 88 33.34 -6.82 -19.83
CA LEU A 88 33.81 -8.20 -19.91
C LEU A 88 34.23 -8.54 -21.34
N SER A 89 35.18 -9.47 -21.48
CA SER A 89 35.48 -10.07 -22.79
C SER A 89 34.36 -11.03 -23.22
N GLU A 90 34.18 -11.27 -24.52
CA GLU A 90 33.10 -12.13 -25.05
C GLU A 90 33.11 -13.53 -24.41
N GLY A 91 34.30 -14.10 -24.23
CA GLY A 91 34.49 -15.40 -23.59
C GLY A 91 34.18 -15.42 -22.08
N GLU A 92 34.33 -14.30 -21.38
CA GLU A 92 34.01 -14.17 -19.95
C GLU A 92 32.53 -13.89 -19.74
N ALA A 93 31.94 -13.01 -20.55
CA ALA A 93 30.52 -12.71 -20.52
C ALA A 93 29.68 -13.96 -20.78
N ARG A 94 30.05 -14.78 -21.77
CA ARG A 94 29.34 -16.03 -22.07
C ARG A 94 29.41 -17.03 -20.92
N LYS A 95 30.57 -17.17 -20.28
CA LYS A 95 30.75 -18.04 -19.10
C LYS A 95 29.99 -17.54 -17.87
N GLN A 96 29.96 -16.23 -17.63
CA GLN A 96 29.26 -15.65 -16.49
C GLN A 96 27.73 -15.63 -16.69
N VAL A 97 27.25 -15.47 -17.93
CA VAL A 97 25.84 -15.64 -18.29
C VAL A 97 25.41 -17.11 -18.15
N GLU A 98 26.23 -18.08 -18.58
CA GLU A 98 25.95 -19.52 -18.40
C GLU A 98 25.98 -19.98 -16.94
N LYS A 99 26.82 -19.36 -16.10
CA LYS A 99 26.89 -19.63 -14.64
C LYS A 99 25.79 -18.95 -13.83
N GLY A 100 25.00 -18.05 -14.44
CA GLY A 100 23.97 -17.27 -13.76
C GLY A 100 24.50 -16.15 -12.87
N GLU A 101 25.72 -15.65 -13.13
CA GLU A 101 26.32 -14.52 -12.41
C GLU A 101 25.96 -13.16 -13.05
N LEU A 102 25.52 -13.16 -14.32
CA LEU A 102 25.02 -12.01 -15.07
C LEU A 102 23.60 -12.28 -15.59
N TYR A 103 22.74 -11.26 -15.58
CA TYR A 103 21.37 -11.34 -16.11
C TYR A 103 21.35 -11.45 -17.65
N GLY A 104 22.35 -10.84 -18.28
CA GLY A 104 22.54 -10.84 -19.72
C GLY A 104 23.77 -10.02 -20.08
N ALA A 105 24.24 -10.19 -21.31
CA ALA A 105 25.34 -9.42 -21.87
C ALA A 105 24.92 -8.80 -23.19
N VAL A 106 25.21 -7.51 -23.36
CA VAL A 106 25.10 -6.84 -24.66
C VAL A 106 26.45 -6.95 -25.34
N ILE A 107 26.51 -7.64 -26.47
CA ILE A 107 27.69 -7.75 -27.32
C ILE A 107 27.60 -6.68 -28.40
N ILE A 108 28.55 -5.76 -28.36
CA ILE A 108 28.75 -4.73 -29.36
C ILE A 108 29.81 -5.25 -30.34
N PRO A 109 29.44 -5.56 -31.60
CA PRO A 109 30.39 -6.04 -32.60
C PRO A 109 31.43 -4.98 -32.96
N ASP A 110 32.65 -5.45 -33.22
CA ASP A 110 33.78 -4.64 -33.68
C ASP A 110 33.42 -3.91 -34.99
N GLY A 111 33.79 -2.63 -35.09
CA GLY A 111 33.43 -1.80 -36.25
C GLY A 111 31.95 -1.37 -36.31
N MET A 112 31.17 -1.52 -35.23
CA MET A 112 29.79 -0.99 -35.20
C MET A 112 29.75 0.51 -35.53
N VAL A 113 30.67 1.30 -34.96
CA VAL A 113 30.75 2.74 -35.22
C VAL A 113 31.06 3.03 -36.69
N ASP A 114 32.04 2.32 -37.25
CA ASP A 114 32.39 2.43 -38.66
C ASP A 114 31.25 1.97 -39.58
N SER A 115 30.47 0.95 -39.17
CA SER A 115 29.30 0.47 -39.90
C SER A 115 28.11 1.45 -39.86
N ILE A 116 28.03 2.27 -38.81
CA ILE A 116 27.03 3.34 -38.71
C ILE A 116 27.44 4.50 -39.63
N LEU A 117 28.73 4.84 -39.64
CA LEU A 117 29.32 5.86 -40.51
C LEU A 117 29.36 5.44 -42.00
N SER A 118 29.48 4.14 -42.29
CA SER A 118 29.50 3.58 -43.66
C SER A 118 28.13 3.17 -44.19
N GLY A 119 27.11 3.10 -43.33
CA GLY A 119 25.75 2.70 -43.69
C GLY A 119 25.49 1.19 -43.74
N GLU A 120 26.45 0.34 -43.37
CA GLU A 120 26.28 -1.12 -43.30
C GLU A 120 25.46 -1.61 -42.08
N ASN A 121 25.40 -0.79 -41.02
CA ASN A 121 24.50 -0.92 -39.86
C ASN A 121 24.52 -2.29 -39.15
N LEU A 122 25.66 -2.64 -38.53
CA LEU A 122 25.78 -3.83 -37.68
C LEU A 122 24.89 -3.71 -36.43
N SER A 123 24.09 -4.75 -36.16
CA SER A 123 23.19 -4.78 -35.00
C SER A 123 23.87 -5.39 -33.76
N PRO A 124 23.68 -4.82 -32.56
CA PRO A 124 24.17 -5.43 -31.32
C PRO A 124 23.43 -6.74 -31.04
N SER A 125 24.14 -7.73 -30.50
CA SER A 125 23.54 -9.00 -30.09
C SER A 125 23.37 -9.04 -28.57
N ILE A 126 22.24 -9.57 -28.12
CA ILE A 126 21.89 -9.64 -26.69
C ILE A 126 21.92 -11.10 -26.28
N LEU A 127 22.85 -11.45 -25.40
CA LEU A 127 22.88 -12.74 -24.72
C LEU A 127 22.04 -12.66 -23.44
N LEU A 128 21.10 -13.57 -23.29
CA LEU A 128 20.25 -13.70 -22.11
C LEU A 128 20.60 -14.98 -21.37
N GLY A 129 20.69 -14.91 -20.04
CA GLY A 129 20.91 -16.10 -19.22
C GLY A 129 19.63 -16.91 -19.04
N ASP A 130 19.74 -18.24 -19.13
CA ASP A 130 18.61 -19.18 -18.91
C ASP A 130 18.26 -19.38 -17.41
N GLY A 131 19.10 -18.87 -16.50
CA GLY A 131 18.97 -19.09 -15.06
C GLY A 131 17.98 -18.19 -14.32
N TYR A 132 17.37 -17.19 -14.98
CA TYR A 132 16.49 -16.21 -14.35
C TYR A 132 15.01 -16.39 -14.69
N ASN A 133 14.14 -15.87 -13.83
CA ASN A 133 12.70 -16.04 -13.94
C ASN A 133 12.19 -15.29 -15.19
N GLN A 134 11.33 -15.94 -15.99
CA GLN A 134 10.94 -15.51 -17.34
C GLN A 134 10.49 -14.04 -17.44
N ALA A 135 9.84 -13.51 -16.38
CA ALA A 135 9.39 -12.12 -16.30
C ALA A 135 10.54 -11.09 -16.24
N GLU A 136 11.66 -11.40 -15.58
CA GLU A 136 12.80 -10.48 -15.44
C GLU A 136 13.59 -10.39 -16.74
N THR A 137 13.85 -11.54 -17.37
CA THR A 137 14.44 -11.62 -18.72
C THR A 137 13.57 -10.91 -19.75
N LEU A 138 12.24 -11.02 -19.63
CA LEU A 138 11.29 -10.27 -20.46
C LEU A 138 11.39 -8.76 -20.24
N VAL A 139 11.47 -8.28 -18.99
CA VAL A 139 11.63 -6.84 -18.71
C VAL A 139 12.94 -6.32 -19.28
N PHE A 140 14.05 -7.03 -19.09
CA PHE A 140 15.35 -6.64 -19.64
C PHE A 140 15.32 -6.64 -21.18
N ALA A 141 14.76 -7.68 -21.80
CA ALA A 141 14.62 -7.75 -23.26
C ALA A 141 13.76 -6.59 -23.81
N GLN A 142 12.66 -6.23 -23.13
CA GLN A 142 11.82 -5.09 -23.52
C GLN A 142 12.56 -3.76 -23.38
N LEU A 143 13.35 -3.56 -22.32
CA LEU A 143 14.17 -2.36 -22.15
C LEU A 143 15.26 -2.25 -23.21
N ALA A 144 15.97 -3.34 -23.50
CA ALA A 144 17.01 -3.37 -24.52
C ALA A 144 16.42 -3.16 -25.93
N GLN A 145 15.28 -3.79 -26.24
CA GLN A 145 14.59 -3.60 -27.51
C GLN A 145 14.05 -2.17 -27.67
N ALA A 146 13.56 -1.54 -26.59
CA ALA A 146 13.15 -0.15 -26.60
C ALA A 146 14.34 0.79 -26.84
N GLY A 147 15.50 0.51 -26.22
CA GLY A 147 16.75 1.25 -26.47
C GLY A 147 17.21 1.15 -27.93
N ALA A 148 17.24 -0.06 -28.48
CA ALA A 148 17.57 -0.30 -29.88
C ALA A 148 16.63 0.47 -30.83
N LYS A 149 15.32 0.45 -30.56
CA LYS A 149 14.33 1.17 -31.38
C LYS A 149 14.50 2.70 -31.35
N LEU A 150 14.91 3.26 -30.21
CA LEU A 150 15.23 4.69 -30.11
C LEU A 150 16.42 5.05 -30.98
N LEU A 151 17.49 4.24 -30.95
CA LEU A 151 18.67 4.41 -31.80
C LEU A 151 18.31 4.32 -33.28
N THR A 152 17.56 3.28 -33.69
CA THR A 152 17.12 3.12 -35.09
C THR A 152 16.27 4.31 -35.55
N THR A 153 15.44 4.88 -34.68
CA THR A 153 14.62 6.04 -35.01
C THR A 153 15.47 7.30 -35.21
N ALA A 154 16.47 7.53 -34.36
CA ALA A 154 17.40 8.65 -34.50
C ALA A 154 18.22 8.54 -35.80
N GLN A 155 18.75 7.35 -36.09
CA GLN A 155 19.50 7.08 -37.33
C GLN A 155 18.64 7.27 -38.58
N ALA A 156 17.39 6.80 -38.58
CA ALA A 156 16.47 7.02 -39.70
C ALA A 156 16.21 8.53 -39.93
N GLY A 157 16.19 9.34 -38.86
CA GLY A 157 16.10 10.79 -38.94
C GLY A 157 17.34 11.43 -39.58
N ILE A 158 18.54 10.96 -39.22
CA ILE A 158 19.81 11.42 -39.81
C ILE A 158 19.86 11.07 -41.30
N TYR A 159 19.60 9.81 -41.67
CA TYR A 159 19.60 9.41 -43.08
C TYR A 159 18.55 10.14 -43.93
N ALA A 160 17.40 10.50 -43.35
CA ALA A 160 16.42 11.34 -44.04
C ALA A 160 16.94 12.76 -44.29
N ALA A 161 17.70 13.31 -43.34
CA ALA A 161 18.36 14.61 -43.50
C ALA A 161 19.49 14.53 -44.54
N ASP A 162 20.28 13.45 -44.55
CA ASP A 162 21.34 13.24 -45.55
C ASP A 162 20.76 13.14 -46.96
N ALA A 163 19.68 12.36 -47.12
CA ALA A 163 18.97 12.25 -48.39
C ALA A 163 18.46 13.62 -48.88
N PHE A 164 17.94 14.44 -47.96
CA PHE A 164 17.50 15.80 -48.27
C PHE A 164 18.66 16.72 -48.67
N CYS A 165 19.79 16.66 -47.95
CA CYS A 165 20.99 17.42 -48.27
C CYS A 165 21.58 17.02 -49.62
N MET A 166 21.59 15.72 -49.95
CA MET A 166 22.00 15.21 -51.25
C MET A 166 21.08 15.68 -52.38
N GLU A 167 19.75 15.61 -52.19
CA GLU A 167 18.78 16.07 -53.21
C GLU A 167 18.91 17.57 -53.50
N LYS A 168 19.25 18.38 -52.49
CA LYS A 168 19.43 19.83 -52.62
C LYS A 168 20.84 20.25 -53.05
N GLY A 169 21.75 19.29 -53.30
CA GLY A 169 23.13 19.58 -53.66
C GLY A 169 23.94 20.25 -52.55
N MET A 170 23.56 20.06 -51.29
CA MET A 170 24.17 20.65 -50.09
C MET A 170 25.13 19.67 -49.41
N GLN A 171 25.95 18.96 -50.20
CA GLN A 171 26.86 17.92 -49.70
C GLN A 171 27.90 18.48 -48.70
N ASP A 172 28.31 19.74 -48.86
CA ASP A 172 29.24 20.42 -47.96
C ASP A 172 28.71 20.57 -46.51
N ARG A 173 27.39 20.38 -46.31
CA ARG A 173 26.74 20.52 -45.00
C ARG A 173 26.29 19.21 -44.38
N LEU A 174 26.59 18.05 -45.00
CA LEU A 174 26.18 16.75 -44.48
C LEU A 174 26.68 16.56 -43.04
N GLN A 175 27.99 16.68 -42.85
CA GLN A 175 28.62 16.48 -41.55
C GLN A 175 28.11 17.45 -40.48
N GLN A 176 27.89 18.73 -40.83
CA GLN A 176 27.31 19.71 -39.90
C GLN A 176 25.86 19.36 -39.51
N THR A 177 25.11 18.76 -40.42
CA THR A 177 23.71 18.36 -40.19
C THR A 177 23.64 17.10 -39.33
N GLU A 178 24.50 16.12 -39.62
CA GLU A 178 24.68 14.91 -38.80
C GLU A 178 25.09 15.25 -37.37
N ASP A 179 26.11 16.09 -37.19
CA ASP A 179 26.60 16.52 -35.88
C ASP A 179 25.51 17.22 -35.07
N TYR A 180 24.76 18.14 -35.72
CA TYR A 180 23.65 18.85 -35.10
C TYR A 180 22.52 17.90 -34.66
N LEU A 181 22.15 16.95 -35.54
CA LEU A 181 21.08 16.00 -35.24
C LEU A 181 21.50 15.00 -34.15
N ASN A 182 22.75 14.54 -34.17
CA ASN A 182 23.31 13.71 -33.12
C ASN A 182 23.28 14.43 -31.76
N GLU A 183 23.73 15.69 -31.72
CA GLU A 183 23.70 16.50 -30.50
C GLU A 183 22.26 16.73 -30.00
N ALA A 184 21.33 17.02 -30.90
CA ALA A 184 19.92 17.21 -30.56
C ALA A 184 19.25 15.92 -30.03
N TYR A 185 19.49 14.78 -30.69
CA TYR A 185 18.94 13.50 -30.26
C TYR A 185 19.56 13.01 -28.95
N LEU A 186 20.88 13.14 -28.78
CA LEU A 186 21.55 12.87 -27.52
C LEU A 186 21.03 13.80 -26.42
N GLY A 187 20.99 15.11 -26.66
CA GLY A 187 20.47 16.09 -25.70
C GLY A 187 19.04 15.78 -25.25
N TYR A 188 18.17 15.35 -26.17
CA TYR A 188 16.81 14.93 -25.84
C TYR A 188 16.77 13.63 -25.02
N ALA A 189 17.59 12.63 -25.37
CA ALA A 189 17.70 11.38 -24.64
C ALA A 189 18.27 11.56 -23.22
N LEU A 190 19.30 12.41 -23.09
CA LEU A 190 19.98 12.78 -21.84
C LEU A 190 19.07 13.64 -20.95
N GLY A 191 18.35 14.60 -21.53
CA GLY A 191 17.43 15.49 -20.83
C GLY A 191 16.11 14.84 -20.41
N ARG A 192 15.88 13.57 -20.73
CA ARG A 192 14.59 12.89 -20.53
C ARG A 192 14.16 12.84 -19.05
N ALA A 193 15.10 12.86 -18.11
CA ALA A 193 14.80 12.97 -16.68
C ALA A 193 14.14 14.30 -16.29
N SER A 194 14.40 15.39 -17.02
CA SER A 194 13.81 16.71 -16.78
C SER A 194 12.37 16.86 -17.30
N VAL A 195 11.93 15.94 -18.17
CA VAL A 195 10.56 15.90 -18.71
C VAL A 195 9.60 15.26 -17.69
N PHE A 196 10.12 14.48 -16.74
CA PHE A 196 9.31 13.85 -15.71
C PHE A 196 9.10 14.81 -14.53
N HIS A 197 7.86 15.22 -14.32
CA HIS A 197 7.47 15.94 -13.12
C HIS A 197 7.33 14.93 -11.97
N ARG A 198 8.20 15.01 -10.96
CA ARG A 198 7.99 14.29 -9.69
C ARG A 198 6.95 15.05 -8.88
N GLU A 199 5.77 14.46 -8.74
CA GLU A 199 4.83 14.86 -7.70
C GLU A 199 5.00 13.94 -6.49
N GLU A 200 5.30 14.53 -5.33
CA GLU A 200 5.21 13.81 -4.06
C GLU A 200 3.75 13.55 -3.72
N VAL A 201 3.29 12.32 -3.96
CA VAL A 201 1.94 11.93 -3.61
C VAL A 201 1.90 11.55 -2.12
N THR A 202 1.45 12.48 -1.29
CA THR A 202 1.20 12.23 0.13
C THR A 202 -0.12 11.46 0.30
N ALA A 203 -0.05 10.30 0.97
CA ALA A 203 -1.16 9.37 1.20
C ALA A 203 -2.42 10.03 1.81
N ILE A 204 -2.23 11.03 2.66
CA ILE A 204 -3.22 11.96 3.17
C ILE A 204 -2.55 13.34 3.24
N LYS A 205 -3.24 14.40 2.78
CA LYS A 205 -2.75 15.78 2.84
C LYS A 205 -2.28 16.14 4.26
N GLY A 206 -0.97 16.24 4.45
CA GLY A 206 -0.36 16.77 5.67
C GLY A 206 -0.08 15.78 6.81
N THR A 207 -0.09 14.46 6.58
CA THR A 207 0.41 13.46 7.55
C THR A 207 1.63 12.74 7.02
N SER A 208 2.59 12.47 7.90
CA SER A 208 3.75 11.62 7.59
C SER A 208 3.34 10.18 7.25
N PHE A 209 4.17 9.49 6.48
CA PHE A 209 3.95 8.09 6.11
C PHE A 209 3.83 7.19 7.36
N SER A 210 4.70 7.39 8.34
CA SER A 210 4.70 6.66 9.61
C SER A 210 3.42 6.92 10.43
N ASP A 211 2.95 8.17 10.45
CA ASP A 211 1.72 8.56 11.14
C ASP A 211 0.49 7.90 10.51
N TYR A 212 0.43 7.88 9.17
CA TYR A 212 -0.67 7.26 8.42
C TYR A 212 -0.79 5.76 8.73
N TYR A 213 0.31 5.02 8.61
CA TYR A 213 0.31 3.59 8.90
C TYR A 213 0.11 3.28 10.38
N GLY A 214 0.54 4.17 11.27
CA GLY A 214 0.22 4.09 12.69
C GLY A 214 -1.28 4.14 12.96
N ILE A 215 -2.00 5.08 12.32
CA ILE A 215 -3.46 5.18 12.41
C ILE A 215 -4.11 3.94 11.81
N SER A 216 -3.72 3.53 10.60
CA SER A 216 -4.23 2.33 9.93
C SER A 216 -4.08 1.08 10.79
N PHE A 217 -2.91 0.90 11.42
CA PHE A 217 -2.61 -0.24 12.27
C PHE A 217 -3.51 -0.28 13.51
N VAL A 218 -3.66 0.83 14.22
CA VAL A 218 -4.53 0.92 15.41
C VAL A 218 -5.99 0.63 15.02
N PHE A 219 -6.45 1.17 13.90
CA PHE A 219 -7.80 0.93 13.39
C PHE A 219 -8.04 -0.53 13.03
N ALA A 220 -7.11 -1.16 12.31
CA ALA A 220 -7.20 -2.58 11.96
C ALA A 220 -7.18 -3.47 13.22
N PHE A 221 -6.25 -3.21 14.14
CA PHE A 221 -6.13 -3.94 15.40
C PHE A 221 -7.43 -3.86 16.22
N LEU A 222 -7.96 -2.65 16.43
CA LEU A 222 -9.19 -2.45 17.21
C LEU A 222 -10.42 -3.05 16.50
N SER A 223 -10.50 -2.96 15.18
CA SER A 223 -11.58 -3.56 14.40
C SER A 223 -11.62 -5.08 14.57
N PHE A 224 -10.47 -5.75 14.52
CA PHE A 224 -10.40 -7.20 14.75
C PHE A 224 -10.61 -7.57 16.22
N ALA A 225 -10.08 -6.79 17.17
CA ALA A 225 -10.34 -6.99 18.59
C ALA A 225 -11.85 -6.93 18.92
N GLY A 226 -12.59 -6.02 18.28
CA GLY A 226 -14.03 -5.92 18.46
C GLY A 226 -14.81 -7.12 17.93
N LEU A 227 -14.29 -7.85 16.93
CA LEU A 227 -14.89 -9.11 16.48
C LEU A 227 -14.76 -10.24 17.50
N SER A 228 -13.63 -10.33 18.19
CA SER A 228 -13.41 -11.34 19.24
C SER A 228 -14.45 -11.23 20.35
N PHE A 229 -14.86 -10.00 20.72
CA PHE A 229 -15.97 -9.77 21.66
C PHE A 229 -17.30 -10.38 21.18
N GLY A 230 -17.53 -10.46 19.87
CA GLY A 230 -18.73 -11.08 19.27
C GLY A 230 -18.93 -12.51 19.74
N ARG A 231 -17.91 -13.37 19.58
CA ARG A 231 -17.94 -14.79 19.98
C ARG A 231 -18.41 -14.98 21.41
N TYR A 232 -17.90 -14.16 22.32
CA TYR A 232 -18.19 -14.29 23.75
C TYR A 232 -19.56 -13.74 24.16
N VAL A 233 -20.26 -13.00 23.30
CA VAL A 233 -21.67 -12.62 23.51
C VAL A 233 -22.57 -13.87 23.54
N GLN A 234 -22.18 -14.98 22.90
CA GLN A 234 -22.95 -16.25 22.88
C GLN A 234 -22.98 -17.00 24.21
N VAL A 235 -22.04 -16.76 25.14
CA VAL A 235 -22.00 -17.51 26.41
C VAL A 235 -23.19 -17.08 27.29
N LYS A 236 -24.33 -17.72 27.05
CA LYS A 236 -25.53 -17.75 27.88
C LYS A 236 -25.21 -18.56 29.15
N ALA A 237 -24.56 -17.94 30.12
CA ALA A 237 -24.50 -18.39 31.51
C ALA A 237 -24.04 -17.18 32.36
N CYS A 238 -24.48 -16.88 33.57
CA CYS A 238 -25.11 -17.70 34.60
C CYS A 238 -25.71 -16.76 35.67
N SER A 239 -26.82 -16.07 35.38
CA SER A 239 -27.49 -15.30 36.43
C SER A 239 -29.00 -15.26 36.23
N ARG A 240 -29.71 -15.92 37.15
CA ARG A 240 -31.18 -15.84 37.31
C ARG A 240 -31.66 -14.37 37.24
N LYS A 241 -30.88 -13.42 37.78
CA LYS A 241 -31.15 -11.97 37.73
C LYS A 241 -31.17 -11.40 36.30
N LYS A 242 -30.25 -11.83 35.43
CA LYS A 242 -30.21 -11.41 34.02
C LYS A 242 -31.45 -11.93 33.29
N MET A 243 -31.81 -13.19 33.51
CA MET A 243 -32.99 -13.82 32.89
C MET A 243 -34.32 -13.19 33.37
N LEU A 244 -34.41 -12.79 34.64
CA LEU A 244 -35.58 -12.10 35.20
C LEU A 244 -35.73 -10.66 34.68
N CYS A 245 -34.64 -9.88 34.60
CA CYS A 245 -34.72 -8.53 34.04
C CYS A 245 -34.91 -8.55 32.50
N LEU A 246 -34.39 -9.57 31.80
CA LEU A 246 -34.61 -9.77 30.35
C LEU A 246 -36.08 -10.03 29.99
N LYS A 247 -36.82 -10.75 30.84
CA LYS A 247 -38.26 -11.00 30.62
C LYS A 247 -39.14 -9.73 30.68
N ARG A 248 -38.64 -8.63 31.25
CA ARG A 248 -39.39 -7.36 31.40
C ARG A 248 -39.00 -6.27 30.40
N LEU A 249 -37.99 -6.49 29.55
CA LEU A 249 -37.45 -5.45 28.66
C LEU A 249 -37.81 -5.70 27.19
N PHE A 250 -38.09 -4.61 26.48
CA PHE A 250 -38.23 -4.63 25.04
C PHE A 250 -36.88 -4.95 24.37
N THR A 251 -36.94 -5.61 23.21
CA THR A 251 -35.74 -6.10 22.49
C THR A 251 -34.81 -4.98 22.04
N GLY A 252 -35.36 -3.81 21.71
CA GLY A 252 -34.57 -2.62 21.41
C GLY A 252 -33.86 -2.06 22.64
N GLU A 253 -34.52 -2.02 23.81
CA GLU A 253 -33.90 -1.53 25.04
C GLU A 253 -32.75 -2.44 25.50
N GLN A 254 -32.91 -3.76 25.36
CA GLN A 254 -31.83 -4.71 25.64
C GLN A 254 -30.61 -4.46 24.74
N TYR A 255 -30.82 -4.29 23.43
CA TYR A 255 -29.75 -4.00 22.49
C TYR A 255 -29.01 -2.70 22.84
N LEU A 256 -29.74 -1.64 23.21
CA LEU A 256 -29.13 -0.36 23.59
C LEU A 256 -28.29 -0.46 24.86
N ILE A 257 -28.75 -1.21 25.87
CA ILE A 257 -27.97 -1.41 27.12
C ILE A 257 -26.71 -2.23 26.85
N GLU A 258 -26.83 -3.32 26.07
CA GLU A 258 -25.67 -4.16 25.71
C GLU A 258 -24.67 -3.40 24.84
N THR A 259 -25.15 -2.63 23.85
CA THR A 259 -24.32 -1.80 22.97
C THR A 259 -23.67 -0.67 23.74
N GLY A 260 -24.38 -0.01 24.66
CA GLY A 260 -23.81 1.03 25.51
C GLY A 260 -22.72 0.50 26.44
N ALA A 261 -22.93 -0.67 27.06
CA ALA A 261 -21.89 -1.33 27.88
C ALA A 261 -20.67 -1.72 27.05
N PHE A 262 -20.89 -2.29 25.86
CA PHE A 262 -19.82 -2.67 24.94
C PHE A 262 -19.03 -1.44 24.47
N ALA A 263 -19.72 -0.40 23.99
CA ALA A 263 -19.10 0.81 23.50
C ALA A 263 -18.31 1.56 24.57
N PHE A 264 -18.80 1.56 25.81
CA PHE A 264 -18.08 2.14 26.95
C PHE A 264 -16.76 1.40 27.23
N VAL A 265 -16.81 0.06 27.34
CA VAL A 265 -15.61 -0.74 27.62
C VAL A 265 -14.64 -0.71 26.44
N PHE A 266 -15.15 -0.80 25.22
CA PHE A 266 -14.34 -0.78 24.00
C PHE A 266 -13.69 0.59 23.76
N SER A 267 -14.37 1.70 24.08
CA SER A 267 -13.77 3.04 23.96
C SER A 267 -12.60 3.22 24.93
N PHE A 268 -12.74 2.76 26.17
CA PHE A 268 -11.65 2.81 27.15
C PHE A 268 -10.48 1.91 26.75
N PHE A 269 -10.79 0.70 26.25
CA PHE A 269 -9.79 -0.21 25.69
C PHE A 269 -9.07 0.39 24.48
N GLY A 270 -9.82 0.99 23.56
CA GLY A 270 -9.28 1.69 22.40
C GLY A 270 -8.31 2.79 22.80
N MET A 271 -8.67 3.59 23.82
CA MET A 271 -7.81 4.64 24.35
C MET A 271 -6.53 4.08 24.99
N LEU A 272 -6.64 2.99 25.76
CA LEU A 272 -5.51 2.31 26.39
C LEU A 272 -4.50 1.79 25.36
N VAL A 273 -4.98 1.27 24.24
CA VAL A 273 -4.13 0.76 23.15
C VAL A 273 -3.59 1.88 22.27
N SER A 274 -4.40 2.88 21.96
CA SER A 274 -4.03 3.94 21.01
C SER A 274 -3.06 4.95 21.60
N LEU A 275 -3.18 5.29 22.88
CA LEU A 275 -2.34 6.29 23.53
C LEU A 275 -0.83 5.95 23.49
N PRO A 276 -0.37 4.74 23.87
CA PRO A 276 1.04 4.37 23.77
C PRO A 276 1.56 4.45 22.34
N VAL A 277 0.78 3.94 21.38
CA VAL A 277 1.19 3.89 19.96
C VAL A 277 1.36 5.30 19.41
N PHE A 278 0.37 6.18 19.61
CA PHE A 278 0.46 7.56 19.14
C PHE A 278 1.48 8.40 19.90
N PHE A 279 1.72 8.10 21.18
CA PHE A 279 2.79 8.75 21.95
C PHE A 279 4.17 8.40 21.40
N ILE A 280 4.42 7.12 21.09
CA ILE A 280 5.68 6.67 20.47
C ILE A 280 5.86 7.34 19.10
N LEU A 281 4.81 7.38 18.28
CA LEU A 281 4.84 8.06 16.99
C LEU A 281 5.14 9.56 17.12
N SER A 282 4.53 10.25 18.09
CA SER A 282 4.73 11.69 18.31
C SER A 282 6.16 12.08 18.69
N HIS A 283 6.96 11.14 19.22
CA HIS A 283 8.38 11.36 19.52
C HIS A 283 9.30 11.14 18.30
N SER A 284 8.78 10.64 17.19
CA SER A 284 9.54 10.47 15.97
C SER A 284 9.72 11.82 15.28
N LYS A 285 10.94 12.11 14.78
CA LYS A 285 11.32 13.41 14.21
C LYS A 285 10.46 13.84 13.01
N ASP A 286 9.85 12.88 12.33
CA ASP A 286 9.00 13.09 11.14
C ASP A 286 7.50 13.14 11.46
N SER A 287 7.11 13.11 12.74
CA SER A 287 5.69 13.06 13.11
C SER A 287 5.04 14.44 13.07
N THR A 288 3.81 14.46 12.56
CA THR A 288 2.93 15.62 12.51
C THR A 288 2.00 15.72 13.71
N PHE A 289 2.06 14.75 14.63
CA PHE A 289 1.16 14.68 15.78
C PHE A 289 1.53 15.71 16.85
N GLN A 290 0.51 16.40 17.36
CA GLN A 290 0.64 17.36 18.45
C GLN A 290 -0.11 16.81 19.65
N ALA A 291 0.57 16.70 20.80
CA ALA A 291 -0.04 16.28 22.06
C ALA A 291 -0.96 17.39 22.62
N ALA A 292 -2.12 17.57 21.99
CA ALA A 292 -3.12 18.56 22.32
C ALA A 292 -4.36 17.93 22.98
N GLY A 293 -5.20 18.74 23.62
CA GLY A 293 -6.45 18.29 24.26
C GLY A 293 -7.47 17.65 23.28
N THR A 294 -7.24 17.78 21.97
CA THR A 294 -8.05 17.16 20.91
C THR A 294 -7.99 15.63 20.93
N TRP A 295 -6.98 15.03 21.55
CA TRP A 295 -6.87 13.58 21.69
C TRP A 295 -8.04 12.98 22.48
N PHE A 296 -8.73 13.78 23.32
CA PHE A 296 -9.95 13.33 24.00
C PHE A 296 -11.05 12.91 23.02
N PHE A 297 -11.13 13.52 21.82
CA PHE A 297 -12.11 13.14 20.79
C PHE A 297 -11.87 11.75 20.19
N LEU A 298 -10.70 11.13 20.41
CA LEU A 298 -10.47 9.73 20.06
C LEU A 298 -11.39 8.79 20.85
N THR A 299 -11.76 9.15 22.09
CA THR A 299 -12.72 8.35 22.86
C THR A 299 -14.07 8.25 22.14
N GLY A 300 -14.54 9.36 21.57
CA GLY A 300 -15.73 9.43 20.73
C GLY A 300 -15.59 8.59 19.46
N MET A 301 -14.43 8.60 18.81
CA MET A 301 -14.14 7.74 17.66
C MET A 301 -14.24 6.26 17.97
N TRP A 302 -13.59 5.83 19.06
CA TRP A 302 -13.64 4.43 19.47
C TRP A 302 -15.05 3.99 19.87
N LEU A 303 -15.86 4.92 20.40
CA LEU A 303 -17.26 4.68 20.70
C LEU A 303 -18.09 4.48 19.41
N VAL A 304 -17.89 5.32 18.39
CA VAL A 304 -18.53 5.15 17.07
C VAL A 304 -18.14 3.81 16.44
N LEU A 305 -16.85 3.48 16.46
CA LEU A 305 -16.34 2.20 15.94
C LEU A 305 -16.97 1.02 16.69
N ALA A 306 -17.09 1.09 18.02
CA ALA A 306 -17.74 0.04 18.80
C ALA A 306 -19.22 -0.16 18.42
N CYS A 307 -19.97 0.93 18.26
CA CYS A 307 -21.37 0.87 17.84
C CYS A 307 -21.50 0.25 16.44
N PHE A 308 -20.58 0.59 15.53
CA PHE A 308 -20.52 0.01 14.19
C PHE A 308 -20.24 -1.50 14.22
N LEU A 309 -19.21 -1.93 14.97
CA LEU A 309 -18.86 -3.34 15.10
C LEU A 309 -20.01 -4.15 15.72
N LYS A 310 -20.66 -3.61 16.76
CA LYS A 310 -21.79 -4.26 17.41
C LYS A 310 -23.00 -4.39 16.47
N MET A 311 -23.28 -3.36 15.68
CA MET A 311 -24.31 -3.40 14.64
C MET A 311 -23.98 -4.47 13.58
N LEU A 312 -22.75 -4.54 13.09
CA LEU A 312 -22.34 -5.58 12.13
C LEU A 312 -22.55 -6.99 12.68
N ILE A 313 -22.06 -7.26 13.90
CA ILE A 313 -22.25 -8.56 14.58
C ILE A 313 -23.74 -8.86 14.79
N GLN A 314 -24.57 -7.85 15.01
CA GLN A 314 -26.01 -8.03 15.17
C GLN A 314 -26.69 -8.47 13.86
N ILE A 315 -26.25 -7.91 12.72
CA ILE A 315 -26.79 -8.19 11.37
C ILE A 315 -26.36 -9.58 10.89
N THR A 316 -25.06 -9.87 10.88
CA THR A 316 -24.51 -11.16 10.40
C THR A 316 -24.82 -12.30 11.36
N GLY A 317 -24.95 -11.95 12.62
CA GLY A 317 -25.24 -12.83 13.71
C GLY A 317 -24.05 -13.54 14.30
N ASN A 318 -24.28 -14.12 15.49
CA ASN A 318 -23.20 -14.52 16.36
C ASN A 318 -22.65 -15.94 16.10
N SER A 319 -22.97 -16.55 14.96
CA SER A 319 -22.40 -17.86 14.60
C SER A 319 -20.95 -17.69 14.14
N ALA A 320 -20.16 -18.77 14.18
CA ALA A 320 -18.79 -18.75 13.65
C ALA A 320 -18.75 -18.25 12.18
N GLY A 321 -19.75 -18.62 11.37
CA GLY A 321 -19.92 -18.11 10.01
C GLY A 321 -20.24 -16.61 9.96
N GLY A 322 -21.12 -16.11 10.83
CA GLY A 322 -21.46 -14.67 10.87
C GLY A 322 -20.27 -13.79 11.28
N ILE A 323 -19.42 -14.28 12.18
CA ILE A 323 -18.16 -13.61 12.53
C ILE A 323 -17.16 -13.65 11.37
N GLY A 324 -17.09 -14.77 10.64
CA GLY A 324 -16.28 -14.86 9.41
C GLY A 324 -16.72 -13.86 8.33
N VAL A 325 -18.03 -13.70 8.13
CA VAL A 325 -18.58 -12.67 7.23
C VAL A 325 -18.23 -11.27 7.72
N CYS A 326 -18.36 -10.98 9.01
CA CYS A 326 -17.92 -9.69 9.57
C CYS A 326 -16.43 -9.44 9.33
N PHE A 327 -15.58 -10.46 9.49
CA PHE A 327 -14.15 -10.35 9.24
C PHE A 327 -13.87 -9.97 7.78
N MET A 328 -14.51 -10.64 6.82
CA MET A 328 -14.36 -10.32 5.40
C MET A 328 -14.85 -8.91 5.06
N VAL A 329 -15.98 -8.49 5.63
CA VAL A 329 -16.53 -7.15 5.43
C VAL A 329 -15.60 -6.07 6.01
N LEU A 330 -15.05 -6.27 7.21
CA LEU A 330 -14.09 -5.35 7.80
C LEU A 330 -12.78 -5.29 7.02
N LEU A 331 -12.27 -6.44 6.56
CA LEU A 331 -11.08 -6.50 5.72
C LEU A 331 -11.29 -5.68 4.43
N ALA A 332 -12.45 -5.84 3.78
CA ALA A 332 -12.81 -5.06 2.60
C ALA A 332 -12.89 -3.56 2.88
N PHE A 333 -13.46 -3.15 4.03
CA PHE A 333 -13.50 -1.74 4.42
C PHE A 333 -12.11 -1.16 4.69
N ILE A 334 -11.25 -1.89 5.40
CA ILE A 334 -9.87 -1.46 5.68
C ILE A 334 -9.08 -1.34 4.37
N PHE A 335 -9.27 -2.27 3.44
CA PHE A 335 -8.59 -2.23 2.15
C PHE A 335 -9.08 -1.06 1.30
N ALA A 336 -10.40 -0.91 1.14
CA ALA A 336 -10.99 0.18 0.35
C ALA A 336 -10.74 1.57 0.95
N SER A 337 -10.55 1.68 2.27
CA SER A 337 -10.19 2.95 2.92
C SER A 337 -8.72 3.34 2.76
N GLY A 338 -7.92 2.46 2.18
CA GLY A 338 -6.48 2.63 2.00
C GLY A 338 -5.62 2.18 3.18
N GLY A 339 -6.19 1.45 4.15
CA GLY A 339 -5.48 1.03 5.37
C GLY A 339 -4.21 0.20 5.12
N PHE A 340 -4.17 -0.56 4.01
CA PHE A 340 -2.99 -1.32 3.58
C PHE A 340 -2.20 -0.59 2.49
N LEU A 341 -2.90 -0.10 1.47
CA LEU A 341 -2.34 0.61 0.32
C LEU A 341 -2.90 2.03 0.31
N PRO A 342 -2.06 3.07 0.32
CA PRO A 342 -2.53 4.44 0.29
C PRO A 342 -3.48 4.67 -0.91
N PRO A 343 -4.50 5.53 -0.77
CA PRO A 343 -5.49 5.75 -1.82
C PRO A 343 -4.89 6.11 -3.18
N ALA A 344 -3.74 6.79 -3.19
CA ALA A 344 -2.97 7.14 -4.39
C ALA A 344 -2.55 5.94 -5.24
N PHE A 345 -2.39 4.76 -4.64
CA PHE A 345 -2.01 3.52 -5.32
C PHE A 345 -3.22 2.64 -5.64
N LEU A 346 -4.42 3.04 -5.21
CA LEU A 346 -5.64 2.27 -5.48
C LEU A 346 -6.18 2.59 -6.88
N PRO A 347 -6.76 1.60 -7.59
CA PRO A 347 -7.53 1.85 -8.79
C PRO A 347 -8.63 2.89 -8.56
N VAL A 348 -8.87 3.75 -9.55
CA VAL A 348 -9.83 4.88 -9.46
C VAL A 348 -11.22 4.44 -8.97
N TRP A 349 -11.72 3.28 -9.42
CA TRP A 349 -13.02 2.76 -8.98
C TRP A 349 -13.06 2.42 -7.48
N MET A 350 -11.94 1.95 -6.94
CA MET A 350 -11.81 1.55 -5.54
C MET A 350 -11.61 2.77 -4.65
N GLU A 351 -10.87 3.77 -5.13
CA GLU A 351 -10.74 5.06 -4.45
C GLU A 351 -12.11 5.76 -4.32
N GLN A 352 -12.91 5.76 -5.39
CA GLN A 352 -14.26 6.32 -5.40
C GLN A 352 -15.22 5.56 -4.48
N ALA A 353 -15.14 4.22 -4.43
CA ALA A 353 -15.91 3.43 -3.48
C ALA A 353 -15.46 3.71 -2.03
N GLY A 354 -14.15 3.78 -1.81
CA GLY A 354 -13.51 4.05 -0.53
C GLY A 354 -13.85 5.40 0.07
N SER A 355 -13.95 6.45 -0.76
CA SER A 355 -14.32 7.81 -0.33
C SER A 355 -15.75 7.88 0.24
N ARG A 356 -16.63 6.98 -0.16
CA ARG A 356 -18.00 6.90 0.35
C ARG A 356 -18.11 6.11 1.66
N PHE A 357 -17.09 5.32 2.01
CA PHE A 357 -17.12 4.52 3.24
C PHE A 357 -16.75 5.33 4.47
N PHE A 358 -17.47 5.08 5.57
CA PHE A 358 -17.24 5.73 6.86
C PHE A 358 -15.81 5.53 7.38
N TYR A 359 -15.20 4.38 7.07
CA TYR A 359 -13.88 3.99 7.56
C TYR A 359 -12.76 4.93 7.12
N ARG A 360 -12.79 5.39 5.86
CA ARG A 360 -11.82 6.38 5.35
C ARG A 360 -11.97 7.71 6.09
N GLY A 361 -13.20 8.18 6.23
CA GLY A 361 -13.50 9.39 7.00
C GLY A 361 -13.10 9.28 8.48
N TRP A 362 -13.14 8.09 9.08
CA TRP A 362 -12.66 7.87 10.45
C TRP A 362 -11.13 7.97 10.55
N MET A 363 -10.40 7.36 9.62
CA MET A 363 -8.94 7.46 9.58
C MET A 363 -8.48 8.91 9.40
N GLU A 364 -9.08 9.65 8.47
CA GLU A 364 -8.77 11.06 8.23
C GLU A 364 -9.06 11.93 9.46
N LYS A 365 -10.23 11.76 10.09
CA LYS A 365 -10.60 12.52 11.30
C LYS A 365 -9.72 12.17 12.51
N THR A 366 -9.32 10.92 12.66
CA THR A 366 -8.35 10.52 13.69
C THR A 366 -7.00 11.19 13.47
N GLY A 367 -6.53 11.28 12.22
CA GLY A 367 -5.35 12.08 11.86
C GLY A 367 -5.50 13.54 12.25
N MET A 368 -6.64 14.17 11.92
CA MET A 368 -6.92 15.56 12.31
C MET A 368 -6.89 15.76 13.83
N PHE A 369 -7.53 14.87 14.59
CA PHE A 369 -7.56 14.94 16.06
C PHE A 369 -6.16 14.79 16.67
N LEU A 370 -5.32 13.92 16.12
CA LEU A 370 -3.94 13.74 16.56
C LEU A 370 -3.04 14.93 16.21
N GLN A 371 -3.37 15.69 15.16
CA GLN A 371 -2.69 16.92 14.75
C GLN A 371 -3.17 18.19 15.50
N GLY A 372 -4.08 18.07 16.46
CA GLY A 372 -4.61 19.24 17.16
C GLY A 372 -5.73 19.98 16.41
N ARG A 373 -6.22 19.45 15.29
CA ARG A 373 -7.23 20.09 14.44
C ARG A 373 -8.61 19.48 14.67
N ILE A 374 -9.61 20.33 14.89
CA ILE A 374 -11.02 19.92 14.91
C ILE A 374 -11.69 20.55 13.69
N GLY A 375 -12.06 19.72 12.70
CA GLY A 375 -12.82 20.18 11.55
C GLY A 375 -14.21 20.69 11.96
N SER A 376 -14.65 21.80 11.36
CA SER A 376 -16.02 22.32 11.55
C SER A 376 -17.03 21.28 11.07
N GLY A 377 -17.71 20.62 12.01
CA GLY A 377 -18.70 19.58 11.74
C GLY A 377 -18.21 18.14 11.91
N ALA A 378 -16.92 17.89 12.13
CA ALA A 378 -16.39 16.53 12.30
C ALA A 378 -17.05 15.79 13.47
N VAL A 379 -17.27 16.48 14.59
CA VAL A 379 -17.95 15.90 15.77
C VAL A 379 -19.44 15.65 15.49
N LEU A 380 -20.10 16.54 14.75
CA LEU A 380 -21.51 16.38 14.40
C LEU A 380 -21.72 15.15 13.51
N GLU A 381 -20.85 14.95 12.51
CA GLU A 381 -20.90 13.76 11.65
C GLU A 381 -20.76 12.46 12.45
N LEU A 382 -19.86 12.42 13.44
CA LEU A 382 -19.69 11.26 14.31
C LEU A 382 -20.93 10.99 15.17
N ILE A 383 -21.57 12.04 15.68
CA ILE A 383 -22.82 11.92 16.44
C ILE A 383 -23.93 11.39 15.52
N VAL A 384 -24.04 11.89 14.29
CA VAL A 384 -25.01 11.40 13.30
C VAL A 384 -24.78 9.92 12.99
N GLN A 385 -23.54 9.52 12.74
CA GLN A 385 -23.18 8.12 12.48
C GLN A 385 -23.47 7.22 13.68
N LEU A 386 -23.16 7.68 14.89
CA LEU A 386 -23.49 6.97 16.12
C LEU A 386 -24.99 6.69 16.23
N VAL A 387 -25.82 7.73 16.05
CA VAL A 387 -27.28 7.58 16.10
C VAL A 387 -27.76 6.63 15.01
N LEU A 388 -27.22 6.74 13.79
CA LEU A 388 -27.55 5.86 12.68
C LEU A 388 -27.25 4.38 13.00
N PHE A 389 -26.06 4.06 13.52
CA PHE A 389 -25.70 2.69 13.87
C PHE A 389 -26.55 2.12 15.01
N LEU A 390 -26.95 2.95 15.98
CA LEU A 390 -27.87 2.53 17.04
C LEU A 390 -29.26 2.22 16.48
N ILE A 391 -29.80 3.06 15.59
CA ILE A 391 -31.12 2.84 14.96
C ILE A 391 -31.10 1.55 14.13
N VAL A 392 -30.12 1.41 13.24
CA VAL A 392 -29.98 0.22 12.37
C VAL A 392 -29.78 -1.04 13.22
N GLY A 393 -28.95 -0.97 14.26
CA GLY A 393 -28.75 -2.08 15.19
C GLY A 393 -30.03 -2.51 15.93
N VAL A 394 -30.84 -1.56 16.40
CA VAL A 394 -32.13 -1.85 17.03
C VAL A 394 -33.11 -2.49 16.04
N LEU A 395 -33.16 -2.01 14.80
CA LEU A 395 -34.00 -2.59 13.74
C LEU A 395 -33.57 -4.03 13.43
N ALA A 396 -32.27 -4.27 13.25
CA ALA A 396 -31.71 -5.60 13.03
C ALA A 396 -32.04 -6.56 14.19
N ALA A 397 -31.95 -6.08 15.44
CA ALA A 397 -32.32 -6.86 16.62
C ALA A 397 -33.81 -7.23 16.65
N LYS A 398 -34.70 -6.33 16.22
CA LYS A 398 -36.14 -6.61 16.12
C LYS A 398 -36.44 -7.63 15.03
N VAL A 399 -35.89 -7.46 13.83
CA VAL A 399 -36.10 -8.36 12.68
C VAL A 399 -35.65 -9.77 13.02
N ARG A 400 -34.47 -9.91 13.62
CA ARG A 400 -33.93 -11.23 13.97
C ARG A 400 -34.77 -11.96 15.02
N LYS A 401 -35.26 -11.26 16.03
CA LYS A 401 -36.15 -11.85 17.04
C LYS A 401 -37.51 -12.25 16.46
N ALA A 402 -37.96 -11.58 15.40
CA ALA A 402 -39.16 -11.96 14.67
C ALA A 402 -38.93 -13.23 13.83
N ALA A 403 -37.72 -13.44 13.29
CA ALA A 403 -37.36 -14.64 12.53
C ALA A 403 -37.09 -15.89 13.40
N GLU A 404 -36.82 -15.71 14.71
CA GLU A 404 -36.64 -16.81 15.68
C GLU A 404 -37.96 -17.30 16.30
N LYS A 405 -39.10 -16.64 16.00
CA LYS A 405 -40.45 -17.05 16.38
C LYS A 405 -41.15 -17.69 15.20
#